data_AF-A0A8E4W2M1-F1
#
_entry.id   AF-A0A8E4W2M1-F1
#
_cell.length_a   1.000
_cell.length_b   1.000
_cell.length_c   1.000
_cell.angle_alpha   90.00
_cell.angle_beta   90.00
_cell.angle_gamma   90.00
#
_symmetry.space_group_name_H-M   'P 1'
#
loop_
_entity.id
_entity.type
_entity.pdbx_description
1 polymer ?
#
loop_
_entity_poly.entity_id
_entity_poly.type
_entity_poly.pdbx_seq_one_letter_code
_entity_poly.pdbx_strand_id
1 'polypeptide(L)'
;MNKHAARIVGVVLFGSALATTTGVAHADDVIVRDANGVPWSWPTEASCIKDGPDQHLQNSADDAFLKYWYCLQHDDGLWYLHNTESLTAQVG
;
A
#
# COMPACT_ATOMS: atom_id res chain seq x y z
N MET A 1 -22.63 -17.28 66.25
CA MET A 1 -23.33 -16.45 65.24
C MET A 1 -22.32 -15.44 64.72
N ASN A 2 -21.60 -15.77 63.64
CA ASN A 2 -20.48 -14.97 63.16
C ASN A 2 -20.74 -14.68 61.69
N LYS A 3 -21.05 -13.41 61.42
CA LYS A 3 -21.44 -12.91 60.09
C LYS A 3 -20.18 -12.74 59.25
N HIS A 4 -20.01 -13.53 58.20
CA HIS A 4 -19.01 -13.24 57.17
C HIS A 4 -19.68 -12.42 56.06
N ALA A 5 -19.64 -11.11 56.24
CA ALA A 5 -19.88 -10.15 55.18
C ALA A 5 -18.55 -9.88 54.47
N ALA A 6 -18.53 -10.07 53.16
CA ALA A 6 -18.06 -9.09 52.17
C ALA A 6 -17.80 -9.82 50.85
N ARG A 7 -18.70 -9.65 49.88
CA ARG A 7 -18.41 -9.92 48.47
C ARG A 7 -17.50 -8.80 47.96
N ILE A 8 -16.25 -9.11 47.65
CA ILE A 8 -15.40 -8.20 46.88
C ILE A 8 -15.76 -8.41 45.41
N VAL A 9 -16.57 -7.52 44.86
CA VAL A 9 -16.77 -7.40 43.41
C VAL A 9 -15.56 -6.62 42.87
N GLY A 10 -14.57 -7.34 42.36
CA GLY A 10 -13.45 -6.73 41.66
C GLY A 10 -13.92 -6.17 40.33
N VAL A 11 -14.00 -4.84 40.20
CA VAL A 11 -14.19 -4.18 38.91
C VAL A 11 -12.88 -4.30 38.14
N VAL A 12 -12.87 -5.10 37.07
CA VAL A 12 -11.78 -5.06 36.09
C VAL A 12 -12.01 -3.84 35.21
N LEU A 13 -11.29 -2.76 35.47
CA LEU A 13 -11.19 -1.63 34.55
C LEU A 13 -10.23 -2.04 33.43
N PHE A 14 -10.75 -2.72 32.40
CA PHE A 14 -10.07 -2.75 31.12
C PHE A 14 -10.16 -1.34 30.54
N GLY A 15 -9.08 -0.57 30.65
CA GLY A 15 -8.92 0.71 29.96
C GLY A 15 -8.92 0.47 28.46
N SER A 16 -10.11 0.44 27.86
CA SER A 16 -10.32 0.33 26.42
C SER A 16 -10.09 1.69 25.78
N ALA A 17 -8.83 2.02 25.52
CA ALA A 17 -8.45 3.09 24.60
C ALA A 17 -7.13 2.76 23.89
N LEU A 18 -7.01 1.54 23.36
CA LEU A 18 -6.13 1.32 22.23
C LEU A 18 -6.85 1.91 21.03
N ALA A 19 -6.67 3.22 20.82
CA ALA A 19 -7.01 3.84 19.55
C ALA A 19 -6.18 3.11 18.49
N THR A 20 -6.82 2.20 17.78
CA THR A 20 -6.23 1.53 16.63
C THR A 20 -6.01 2.59 15.57
N THR A 21 -4.84 3.23 15.60
CA THR A 21 -4.29 3.89 14.44
C THR A 21 -4.14 2.80 13.38
N THR A 22 -5.12 2.67 12.49
CA THR A 22 -4.97 1.86 11.29
C THR A 22 -3.99 2.59 10.40
N GLY A 23 -2.70 2.38 10.63
CA GLY A 23 -1.67 2.84 9.71
C GLY A 23 -1.87 2.11 8.39
N VAL A 24 -2.02 2.86 7.30
CA VAL A 24 -1.96 2.29 5.96
C VAL A 24 -0.48 2.04 5.68
N ALA A 25 -0.10 0.76 5.55
CA ALA A 25 1.24 0.42 5.08
C ALA A 25 1.25 0.60 3.56
N HIS A 26 2.04 1.55 3.08
CA HIS A 26 2.29 1.74 1.66
C HIS A 26 3.44 0.82 1.23
N ALA A 27 3.40 0.35 -0.02
CA ALA A 27 4.53 -0.33 -0.63
C ALA A 27 5.50 0.71 -1.20
N ASP A 28 6.81 0.46 -1.08
CA ASP A 28 7.83 1.38 -1.61
C ASP A 28 7.86 1.41 -3.15
N ASP A 29 7.45 0.31 -3.79
CA ASP A 29 7.26 0.17 -5.23
C ASP A 29 6.06 -0.72 -5.56
N VAL A 30 5.28 -0.34 -6.57
CA VAL A 30 4.15 -1.14 -7.06
C VAL A 30 4.10 -1.20 -8.58
N ILE A 31 3.72 -2.36 -9.11
CA ILE A 31 3.36 -2.52 -10.52
C ILE A 31 1.94 -1.99 -10.72
N VAL A 32 1.78 -1.10 -11.70
CA VAL A 32 0.51 -0.44 -12.00
C VAL A 32 -0.36 -1.37 -12.84
N ARG A 33 -1.63 -1.49 -12.47
CA ARG A 33 -2.56 -2.49 -13.01
C ARG A 33 -3.88 -1.85 -13.46
N ASP A 34 -4.50 -2.46 -14.45
CA ASP A 34 -5.85 -2.12 -14.89
C ASP A 34 -6.93 -2.50 -13.85
N ALA A 35 -8.19 -2.20 -14.15
CA ALA A 35 -9.33 -2.50 -13.28
C ALA A 35 -9.56 -4.00 -13.02
N ASN A 36 -8.96 -4.88 -13.83
CA ASN A 36 -9.02 -6.34 -13.67
C ASN A 36 -7.80 -6.90 -12.93
N GLY A 37 -6.86 -6.04 -12.51
CA GLY A 37 -5.62 -6.44 -11.86
C GLY A 37 -4.53 -6.90 -12.83
N VAL A 38 -4.70 -6.70 -14.14
CA VAL A 38 -3.68 -7.02 -15.15
C VAL A 38 -2.65 -5.88 -15.19
N PRO A 39 -1.34 -6.16 -15.08
CA PRO A 39 -0.33 -5.13 -15.21
C PRO A 39 -0.39 -4.42 -16.56
N TRP A 40 -0.21 -3.11 -16.57
CA TRP A 40 0.04 -2.42 -17.82
C TRP A 40 1.42 -2.80 -18.37
N SER A 41 1.46 -3.17 -19.64
CA SER A 41 2.67 -3.60 -20.32
C SER A 41 2.74 -3.06 -21.74
N TRP A 42 3.92 -2.67 -22.20
CA TRP A 42 4.16 -2.15 -23.53
C TRP A 42 5.29 -2.88 -24.25
N PRO A 43 5.28 -2.89 -25.59
CA PRO A 43 6.39 -3.48 -26.37
C PRO A 43 7.69 -2.69 -26.29
N THR A 44 7.65 -1.41 -25.91
CA THR A 44 8.85 -0.54 -25.84
C THR A 44 8.82 0.36 -24.62
N GLU A 45 10.00 0.69 -24.10
CA GLU A 45 10.19 1.65 -23.00
C GLU A 45 9.56 3.02 -23.32
N ALA A 46 9.76 3.49 -24.55
CA ALA A 46 9.28 4.80 -24.98
C ALA A 46 7.74 4.90 -24.94
N SER A 47 7.03 3.82 -25.29
CA SER A 47 5.57 3.77 -25.16
C SER A 47 5.14 3.75 -23.69
N CYS A 48 5.83 2.98 -22.85
CA CYS A 48 5.56 2.92 -21.42
C CYS A 48 5.73 4.28 -20.73
N ILE A 49 6.86 4.97 -20.96
CA ILE A 49 7.13 6.29 -20.35
C ILE A 49 6.14 7.35 -20.84
N LYS A 50 5.72 7.26 -22.10
CA LYS A 50 4.74 8.19 -22.68
C LYS A 50 3.37 8.05 -22.02
N ASP A 51 2.89 6.82 -21.87
CA ASP A 51 1.54 6.55 -21.37
C ASP A 51 1.47 6.52 -19.84
N GLY A 52 2.62 6.32 -19.17
CA GLY A 52 2.73 6.14 -17.72
C GLY A 52 2.11 7.25 -16.87
N PRO A 53 2.39 8.54 -17.13
CA PRO A 53 1.81 9.65 -16.38
C PRO A 53 0.27 9.75 -16.45
N ASP A 54 -0.36 9.12 -17.44
CA ASP A 54 -1.82 9.09 -17.60
C ASP A 54 -2.46 7.88 -16.89
N GLN A 55 -1.66 6.91 -16.45
CA GLN A 55 -2.15 5.78 -15.67
C GLN A 55 -2.25 6.15 -14.19
N HIS A 56 -3.21 5.55 -13.50
CA HIS A 56 -3.45 5.77 -12.07
C HIS A 56 -3.53 4.43 -11.34
N LEU A 57 -3.13 4.43 -10.07
CA LEU A 57 -3.32 3.26 -9.21
C LEU A 57 -4.80 3.13 -8.82
N GLN A 58 -5.28 1.89 -8.76
CA GLN A 58 -6.65 1.59 -8.34
C GLN A 58 -6.92 2.02 -6.88
N ASN A 59 -5.89 1.97 -6.04
CA ASN A 59 -5.94 2.44 -4.66
C ASN A 59 -5.62 3.93 -4.62
N SER A 60 -6.59 4.75 -4.23
CA SER A 60 -6.44 6.21 -4.13
C SER A 60 -5.43 6.68 -3.07
N ALA A 61 -5.19 5.89 -2.02
CA ALA A 61 -4.18 6.22 -1.02
C ALA A 61 -2.76 6.05 -1.58
N ASP A 62 -2.53 4.97 -2.35
CA ASP A 62 -1.25 4.73 -3.00
C ASP A 62 -1.05 5.67 -4.19
N ASP A 63 -2.09 5.94 -4.99
CA ASP A 63 -2.07 6.94 -6.07
C ASP A 63 -1.72 8.34 -5.54
N ALA A 64 -2.19 8.66 -4.33
CA ALA A 64 -1.86 9.90 -3.65
C ALA A 64 -0.44 9.95 -3.10
N PHE A 65 0.22 8.81 -2.87
CA PHE A 65 1.50 8.71 -2.18
C PHE A 65 2.68 8.43 -3.14
N LEU A 66 2.52 7.48 -4.07
CA LEU A 66 3.53 7.06 -5.04
C LEU A 66 3.50 7.99 -6.25
N LYS A 67 4.45 8.95 -6.29
CA LYS A 67 4.44 10.05 -7.28
C LYS A 67 5.41 9.87 -8.44
N TYR A 68 6.31 8.90 -8.35
CA TYR A 68 7.35 8.72 -9.34
C TYR A 68 7.06 7.49 -10.19
N TRP A 69 7.05 7.70 -11.49
CA TRP A 69 6.79 6.68 -12.49
C TRP A 69 8.09 6.25 -13.14
N TYR A 70 8.23 4.95 -13.36
CA TYR A 70 9.33 4.43 -14.16
C TYR A 70 8.90 3.17 -14.90
N CYS A 71 9.66 2.83 -15.95
CA CYS A 71 9.43 1.65 -16.75
C CYS A 71 10.58 0.67 -16.57
N LEU A 72 10.25 -0.60 -16.35
CA LEU A 72 11.22 -1.67 -16.19
C LEU A 72 10.89 -2.79 -17.19
N GLN A 73 11.89 -3.30 -17.90
CA GLN A 73 11.72 -4.48 -18.73
C GLN A 73 11.80 -5.74 -17.88
N HIS A 74 10.89 -6.69 -18.10
CA HIS A 74 10.88 -7.98 -17.41
C HIS A 74 11.31 -9.11 -18.38
N ASP A 75 11.43 -10.33 -17.85
CA ASP A 75 11.96 -11.51 -18.57
C ASP A 75 11.14 -11.92 -19.80
N ASP A 76 9.88 -11.49 -19.89
CA ASP A 76 9.01 -11.72 -21.06
C ASP A 76 9.24 -10.71 -22.20
N GLY A 77 10.17 -9.78 -22.00
CA GLY A 77 10.54 -8.75 -22.97
C GLY A 77 9.61 -7.55 -23.00
N LEU A 78 8.57 -7.51 -22.17
CA LEU A 78 7.66 -6.38 -22.07
C LEU A 78 8.15 -5.35 -21.05
N TRP A 79 7.74 -4.10 -21.26
CA TRP A 79 8.01 -2.98 -20.36
C TRP A 79 6.81 -2.76 -19.46
N TYR A 80 7.02 -2.73 -18.15
CA TYR A 80 5.98 -2.55 -17.15
C TYR A 80 6.10 -1.19 -16.49
N LEU A 81 4.95 -0.58 -16.19
CA LEU A 81 4.89 0.68 -15.47
C LEU A 81 4.89 0.41 -13.97
N HIS A 82 5.85 1.02 -13.30
CA HIS A 82 6.03 0.98 -11.86
C HIS A 82 5.84 2.36 -11.26
N ASN A 83 5.41 2.38 -10.00
CA ASN A 83 5.20 3.60 -9.24
C ASN A 83 5.87 3.48 -7.88
N THR A 84 6.66 4.49 -7.51
CA THR A 84 7.43 4.49 -6.25
C THR A 84 7.30 5.84 -5.53
N GLU A 85 7.57 5.81 -4.22
CA GLU A 85 7.67 7.01 -3.39
C GLU A 85 8.99 7.79 -3.58
N SER A 86 10.02 7.19 -4.23
CA SER A 86 11.31 7.87 -4.40
C SER A 86 11.96 7.67 -5.78
N LEU A 87 12.50 8.76 -6.35
CA LEU A 87 13.31 8.72 -7.58
C LEU A 87 14.58 7.85 -7.44
N THR A 88 15.04 7.62 -6.22
CA THR A 88 16.26 6.87 -5.89
C THR A 88 16.05 5.36 -5.81
N ALA A 89 14.80 4.88 -5.74
CA ALA A 89 14.48 3.46 -5.64
C ALA A 89 14.70 2.67 -6.95
N GLN A 90 15.05 3.32 -8.05
CA GLN A 90 15.41 2.67 -9.32
C GLN A 90 16.68 1.78 -9.24
N VAL A 91 17.31 1.66 -8.08
CA VAL A 91 18.52 0.89 -7.84
C VAL A 91 18.22 -0.22 -6.82
N GLY A 92 17.52 -1.25 -7.26
CA GLY A 92 17.25 -2.47 -6.49
C GLY A 92 17.50 -3.71 -7.32
#